data_AF-A0A3N5LFG8-F1
#
_entry.id   AF-A0A3N5LFG8-F1
#
_cell.length_a   1.000
_cell.length_b   1.000
_cell.length_c   1.000
_cell.angle_alpha   90.00
_cell.angle_beta   90.00
_cell.angle_gamma   90.00
#
_symmetry.space_group_name_H-M   'P 1'
#
loop_
_entity.id
_entity.type
_entity.pdbx_description
1 polymer ?
#
loop_
_entity_poly.entity_id
_entity_poly.type
_entity_poly.pdbx_seq_one_letter_code
_entity_poly.pdbx_strand_id
1 'polypeptide(L)'
;FLYESLWNALILVPIILWLERRGKLAKGASFFLYLVLYGFIRFLMELLRTDTTFRFLGLSRNAWVSLGAILLGAAILWWMQRRGEERTYVGEPDWLAPSPADRVASGETSEV
;
A
#
# COMPACT_ATOMS: atom_id res chain seq x y z
N PHE A 1 -4.63 18.24 14.15
CA PHE A 1 -4.89 16.78 14.20
C PHE A 1 -5.95 16.35 13.19
N LEU A 2 -7.20 16.85 13.25
CA LEU A 2 -8.25 16.42 12.30
C LEU A 2 -7.93 16.80 10.84
N TYR A 3 -7.52 18.05 10.60
CA TYR A 3 -7.14 18.54 9.28
C TYR A 3 -5.99 17.74 8.66
N GLU A 4 -4.92 17.51 9.42
CA GLU A 4 -3.77 16.73 8.94
C GLU A 4 -4.13 15.27 8.66
N SER A 5 -4.92 14.62 9.53
CA SER A 5 -5.36 13.25 9.28
C SER A 5 -6.27 13.14 8.05
N LEU A 6 -7.14 14.12 7.84
CA LEU A 6 -8.08 14.13 6.72
C LEU A 6 -7.36 14.29 5.38
N TRP A 7 -6.45 15.25 5.26
CA TRP A 7 -5.66 15.44 4.04
C TRP A 7 -4.70 14.28 3.77
N ASN A 8 -4.09 13.71 4.81
CA ASN A 8 -3.26 12.51 4.64
C ASN A 8 -4.10 11.34 4.11
N ALA A 9 -5.30 11.09 4.65
CA ALA A 9 -6.19 10.05 4.15
C ALA A 9 -6.63 10.31 2.70
N LEU A 10 -6.98 11.56 2.38
CA LEU A 10 -7.43 11.96 1.04
C LEU A 10 -6.34 11.78 -0.03
N ILE A 11 -5.06 11.87 0.33
CA ILE A 11 -3.92 11.70 -0.58
C ILE A 11 -3.47 10.23 -0.62
N LEU A 12 -3.31 9.56 0.53
CA LEU A 12 -2.77 8.20 0.59
C LEU A 12 -3.72 7.16 -0.01
N VAL A 13 -5.01 7.24 0.33
CA VAL A 13 -6.02 6.26 -0.10
C VAL A 13 -6.08 6.15 -1.63
N PRO A 14 -6.24 7.24 -2.41
CA PRO A 14 -6.28 7.12 -3.87
C PRO A 14 -4.94 6.67 -4.48
N ILE A 15 -3.79 7.02 -3.90
CA ILE A 15 -2.49 6.55 -4.40
C ILE A 15 -2.37 5.03 -4.23
N ILE A 16 -2.75 4.51 -3.07
CA ILE A 16 -2.72 3.07 -2.78
C ILE A 16 -3.68 2.33 -3.71
N LEU A 17 -4.93 2.82 -3.83
CA LEU A 17 -5.93 2.22 -4.72
C LEU A 17 -5.50 2.27 -6.18
N TRP A 18 -4.84 3.35 -6.62
CA TRP A 18 -4.30 3.43 -7.98
C TRP A 18 -3.19 2.42 -8.22
N LEU A 19 -2.31 2.21 -7.24
CA LEU A 19 -1.21 1.24 -7.35
C LEU A 19 -1.72 -0.22 -7.28
N GLU A 20 -2.78 -0.45 -6.52
CA GLU A 20 -3.48 -1.74 -6.44
C GLU A 20 -4.18 -2.07 -7.77
N ARG A 21 -4.88 -1.09 -8.37
CA ARG A 21 -5.49 -1.23 -9.70
C ARG A 21 -4.50 -1.50 -10.83
N ARG A 22 -3.21 -1.18 -10.64
CA ARG A 22 -2.16 -1.51 -11.61
C ARG A 22 -1.67 -2.95 -11.52
N GLY A 23 -2.20 -3.77 -10.60
CA GLY A 23 -1.81 -5.16 -10.41
C GLY A 23 -0.37 -5.33 -9.93
N LYS A 24 0.26 -4.26 -9.41
CA LYS A 24 1.68 -4.26 -9.02
C LYS A 24 1.92 -4.68 -7.57
N LEU A 25 0.86 -4.90 -6.79
CA LEU A 25 0.92 -5.19 -5.37
C LEU A 25 0.55 -6.64 -5.08
N ALA A 26 1.33 -7.29 -4.22
CA ALA A 26 0.99 -8.59 -3.65
C ALA A 26 -0.17 -8.44 -2.65
N LYS A 27 -0.93 -9.52 -2.41
CA LYS A 27 -2.03 -9.54 -1.43
C LYS A 27 -1.52 -9.10 -0.05
N GLY A 28 -2.14 -8.07 0.53
CA GLY A 28 -1.74 -7.49 1.83
C GLY A 28 -0.60 -6.46 1.77
N ALA A 29 0.04 -6.24 0.61
CA ALA A 29 1.09 -5.23 0.47
C ALA A 29 0.56 -3.79 0.60
N SER A 30 -0.73 -3.55 0.33
CA SER A 30 -1.37 -2.23 0.45
C SER A 30 -1.22 -1.61 1.85
N PHE A 31 -1.26 -2.44 2.91
CA PHE A 31 -1.06 -1.98 4.29
C PHE A 31 0.36 -1.48 4.55
N PHE A 32 1.37 -2.22 4.09
CA PHE A 32 2.77 -1.80 4.26
C PHE A 32 3.11 -0.60 3.37
N LEU A 33 2.52 -0.51 2.18
CA LEU A 33 2.62 0.66 1.32
C LEU A 33 2.05 1.90 2.01
N TYR A 34 0.88 1.78 2.65
CA TYR A 34 0.33 2.84 3.49
C TYR A 34 1.33 3.29 4.57
N LEU A 35 1.93 2.33 5.28
CA LEU A 35 2.87 2.62 6.36
C LEU A 35 4.10 3.42 5.86
N VAL A 36 4.68 3.01 4.73
CA VAL A 36 5.82 3.69 4.11
C VAL A 36 5.45 5.10 3.64
N LEU A 37 4.33 5.22 2.91
CA LEU A 37 3.95 6.50 2.32
C LEU A 37 3.54 7.52 3.41
N TYR A 38 2.84 7.06 4.44
CA TYR A 38 2.47 7.89 5.58
C TYR A 38 3.70 8.34 6.36
N GLY A 39 4.62 7.40 6.65
CA GLY A 39 5.89 7.70 7.30
C GLY A 39 6.70 8.73 6.51
N PHE A 40 6.77 8.59 5.18
CA PHE A 40 7.51 9.50 4.32
C PHE A 40 6.96 10.94 4.36
N ILE A 41 5.64 11.10 4.19
CA ILE A 41 5.01 12.42 4.26
C ILE A 41 5.20 13.02 5.67
N ARG A 42 5.05 12.21 6.72
CA ARG A 42 5.22 12.68 8.09
C ARG A 42 6.65 13.12 8.37
N PHE A 43 7.64 12.38 7.87
CA PHE A 43 9.06 12.73 7.94
C PHE A 43 9.35 14.04 7.21
N LEU A 44 8.84 14.20 5.98
CA LEU A 44 9.04 15.41 5.18
C LEU A 44 8.40 16.65 5.83
N MET A 45 7.16 16.52 6.30
CA MET A 45 6.46 17.59 7.02
C MET A 45 7.18 17.98 8.31
N GLU A 46 7.81 17.03 8.98
CA GLU A 46 8.58 17.27 10.19
C GLU A 46 9.95 17.88 9.89
N LEU A 47 10.57 17.54 8.75
CA LEU A 47 11.81 18.15 8.28
C LEU A 47 11.61 19.62 7.89
N LEU A 48 10.48 19.94 7.26
CA LEU A 48 10.05 21.31 6.95
C LEU A 48 9.67 22.10 8.22
N ARG A 49 9.47 21.44 9.35
CA ARG A 49 9.14 22.08 10.61
C ARG A 49 10.41 22.57 11.30
N THR A 50 10.66 23.88 11.17
CA THR A 50 11.86 24.50 11.76
C THR A 50 11.70 24.75 13.28
N ASP A 51 10.47 24.82 13.81
CA ASP A 51 10.19 25.24 15.20
C ASP A 51 10.42 24.16 16.28
N THR A 52 10.81 22.94 15.92
CA THR A 52 10.87 21.83 16.88
C THR A 52 11.94 22.03 17.97
N THR A 53 11.49 22.17 19.22
CA THR A 53 12.31 22.50 20.40
C THR A 53 13.26 21.37 20.84
N PHE A 54 12.93 20.11 20.54
CA PHE A 54 13.73 18.94 20.92
C PHE A 54 14.16 18.17 19.67
N ARG A 55 15.44 18.30 19.31
CA ARG A 55 16.06 17.63 18.16
C ARG A 55 17.13 16.68 18.66
N PHE A 56 17.05 15.42 18.25
CA PHE A 56 18.12 14.44 18.44
C PHE A 56 18.78 14.19 17.08
N LEU A 57 20.07 14.53 16.97
CA LEU A 57 20.82 14.53 15.69
C LEU A 57 20.15 15.39 14.60
N GLY A 58 19.54 16.51 14.97
CA GLY A 58 18.86 17.43 14.04
C GLY A 58 17.44 17.02 13.64
N LEU A 59 17.01 15.80 13.95
CA LEU A 59 15.69 15.26 13.69
C LEU A 59 14.81 15.29 14.94
N SER A 60 13.50 15.51 14.77
CA SER A 60 12.57 15.41 15.90
C SER A 60 12.25 13.96 16.25
N ARG A 61 11.69 13.72 17.44
CA ARG A 61 11.21 12.39 17.86
C ARG A 61 10.23 11.78 16.86
N ASN A 62 9.33 12.59 16.31
CA ASN A 62 8.37 12.13 15.32
C ASN A 62 9.06 11.71 14.02
N ALA A 63 10.09 12.45 13.59
CA ALA A 63 10.88 12.08 12.43
C ALA A 63 11.58 10.72 12.60
N TRP A 64 12.09 10.42 13.80
CA TRP A 64 12.68 9.10 14.11
C TRP A 64 11.66 7.96 14.05
N VAL A 65 10.45 8.15 14.63
CA VAL A 65 9.38 7.15 14.55
C VAL A 65 8.93 6.93 13.11
N SER A 66 8.77 8.02 12.34
CA SER A 66 8.44 7.96 10.93
C SER A 66 9.51 7.24 10.11
N LEU A 67 10.79 7.50 10.37
CA LEU A 67 11.91 6.81 9.71
C LEU A 67 11.90 5.31 9.98
N GLY A 68 11.67 4.89 11.23
CA GLY A 68 11.53 3.47 11.57
C GLY A 68 10.36 2.79 10.85
N ALA A 69 9.20 3.46 10.77
CA ALA A 69 8.04 2.95 10.05
C ALA A 69 8.30 2.81 8.54
N ILE A 70 8.99 3.79 7.92
CA ILE A 70 9.39 3.73 6.51
C ILE A 70 10.30 2.53 6.27
N LEU A 71 11.37 2.38 7.07
CA LEU A 71 12.35 1.30 6.87
C LEU A 71 11.72 -0.08 7.04
N LEU A 72 10.92 -0.26 8.10
CA LEU A 72 10.25 -1.53 8.37
C LEU A 72 9.23 -1.85 7.27
N GLY A 73 8.38 -0.89 6.89
CA GLY A 73 7.40 -1.08 5.83
C GLY A 73 8.05 -1.39 4.49
N ALA A 74 9.14 -0.69 4.14
CA ALA A 74 9.87 -0.91 2.90
C ALA A 74 10.55 -2.29 2.86
N ALA A 75 11.16 -2.72 3.97
CA ALA A 75 11.76 -4.04 4.07
C ALA A 75 10.72 -5.16 3.90
N ILE A 76 9.55 -5.03 4.53
CA ILE A 76 8.46 -6.01 4.40
C ILE A 76 7.90 -6.00 2.98
N LEU A 77 7.66 -4.82 2.37
CA LEU A 77 7.22 -4.73 0.98
C LEU A 77 8.21 -5.39 0.02
N TRP A 78 9.50 -5.14 0.20
CA TRP A 78 10.55 -5.74 -0.62
C TRP A 78 10.59 -7.26 -0.46
N TRP A 79 10.45 -7.76 0.76
CA TRP A 79 10.37 -9.20 1.04
C TRP A 79 9.12 -9.85 0.43
N MET A 80 7.95 -9.21 0.55
CA MET A 80 6.69 -9.68 -0.06
C MET A 80 6.77 -9.67 -1.58
N GLN A 81 7.39 -8.66 -2.20
CA GLN A 81 7.58 -8.60 -3.65
C GLN A 81 8.55 -9.67 -4.16
N ARG A 82 9.59 -10.02 -3.39
CA ARG A 82 10.51 -11.11 -3.73
C ARG A 82 9.92 -12.50 -3.57
N ARG A 83 9.03 -12.71 -2.61
CA ARG A 83 8.33 -13.99 -2.40
C ARG A 83 7.07 -14.17 -3.24
N GLY A 84 6.60 -13.10 -3.87
CA GLY A 84 5.53 -13.16 -4.85
C GLY A 84 5.96 -13.84 -6.16
N GLU A 85 6.59 -15.01 -6.15
CA GLU A 85 6.59 -15.87 -7.34
C GLU A 85 5.38 -16.83 -7.32
N GLU A 86 4.68 -16.98 -6.19
CA GLU A 86 3.46 -17.80 -6.04
C GLU A 86 2.13 -17.01 -6.26
N ARG A 87 2.14 -15.92 -7.05
CA ARG A 87 1.17 -14.82 -6.89
C ARG A 87 -0.31 -15.17 -7.14
N THR A 88 -1.11 -15.04 -6.08
CA THR A 88 -2.42 -14.38 -6.18
C THR A 88 -2.16 -12.87 -6.20
N TYR A 89 -1.88 -12.31 -7.38
CA TYR A 89 -2.13 -10.89 -7.59
C TYR A 89 -3.59 -10.62 -7.25
N VAL A 90 -3.95 -9.38 -6.90
CA VAL A 90 -5.35 -8.95 -7.06
C VAL A 90 -5.60 -8.86 -8.58
N GLY A 91 -5.68 -10.02 -9.23
CA GLY A 91 -6.14 -10.22 -10.59
C GLY A 91 -7.67 -10.24 -10.62
N GLU A 92 -8.23 -10.24 -11.83
CA GLU A 92 -9.66 -10.10 -12.16
C GLU A 92 -10.57 -10.55 -11.00
N PRO A 93 -11.50 -9.70 -10.54
CA PRO A 93 -12.36 -10.06 -9.44
C PRO A 93 -12.99 -11.44 -9.67
N ASP A 94 -13.08 -12.27 -8.64
CA ASP A 94 -13.62 -13.64 -8.75
C ASP A 94 -15.08 -13.65 -9.26
N TRP A 95 -15.76 -12.49 -9.21
CA TRP A 95 -17.09 -12.27 -9.79
C TRP A 95 -17.09 -11.93 -11.29
N LEU A 96 -15.93 -11.69 -11.89
CA LEU A 96 -15.69 -11.63 -13.35
C LEU A 96 -15.26 -12.99 -13.92
N ALA A 97 -14.93 -13.97 -13.06
CA ALA A 97 -14.76 -15.34 -13.52
C ALA A 97 -16.09 -15.81 -14.09
N PRO A 98 -16.13 -16.41 -15.30
CA PRO A 98 -17.37 -16.85 -15.92
C PRO A 98 -18.14 -17.71 -14.93
N SER A 99 -19.37 -17.26 -14.61
CA SER A 99 -20.27 -18.00 -13.75
C SER A 99 -20.42 -19.40 -14.33
N PRO A 100 -20.60 -20.46 -13.52
CA PRO A 100 -20.96 -21.77 -14.04
C PRO A 100 -22.13 -21.70 -15.04
N ALA A 101 -23.04 -20.74 -14.88
CA ALA A 101 -24.12 -20.44 -15.81
C ALA A 101 -23.63 -19.93 -17.17
N ASP A 102 -22.56 -19.13 -17.21
CA ASP A 102 -21.98 -18.58 -18.44
C ASP A 102 -21.20 -19.63 -19.23
N ARG A 103 -20.58 -20.61 -18.54
CA ARG A 103 -19.90 -21.76 -19.16
C ARG A 103 -20.86 -22.74 -19.83
N VAL A 104 -22.06 -22.91 -19.24
CA VAL A 104 -23.14 -23.70 -19.83
C VAL A 104 -23.76 -22.96 -21.03
N ALA A 105 -23.88 -21.64 -20.97
CA ALA A 105 -24.40 -20.82 -22.08
C ALA A 105 -23.43 -20.69 -23.27
N SER A 106 -22.12 -20.76 -23.03
CA SER A 106 -21.07 -20.69 -24.06
C SER A 106 -20.77 -22.03 -24.75
N GLY A 107 -21.43 -23.11 -24.35
CA GLY A 107 -21.32 -24.41 -25.03
C GLY A 107 -19.99 -25.13 -24.78
N GLU A 108 -19.20 -24.73 -23.78
CA GLU A 108 -17.93 -25.39 -23.41
C GLU A 108 -18.12 -26.76 -22.71
N THR A 109 -19.31 -27.35 -22.77
CA THR A 109 -19.59 -28.71 -22.30
C THR A 109 -19.56 -29.70 -23.46
N SER A 110 -18.37 -30.05 -23.94
CA SER A 110 -18.10 -31.25 -24.74
C SER A 110 -16.59 -31.34 -24.97
N GLU A 111 -15.83 -32.02 -24.10
CA GLU A 111 -15.29 -33.38 -24.27
C GLU A 111 -14.34 -33.56 -23.06
N VAL A 112 -14.26 -34.60 -22.23
CA VAL A 112 -14.80 -35.97 -22.09
C VAL A 112 -14.78 -36.26 -20.59
#